data_AF-A0A182ET54-F1
#
_entry.id   AF-A0A182ET54-F1
#
_cell.length_a   1.000
_cell.length_b   1.000
_cell.length_c   1.000
_cell.angle_alpha   90.00
_cell.angle_beta   90.00
_cell.angle_gamma   90.00
#
_symmetry.space_group_name_H-M   'P 1'
#
loop_
_entity.id
_entity.type
_entity.pdbx_description
1 polymer ?
#
loop_
_entity_poly.entity_id
_entity_poly.type
_entity_poly.pdbx_seq_one_letter_code
_entity_poly.pdbx_strand_id
1 'polypeptide(L)' 'MDYLKNDSKVCIGNYDSFEHKIKHFMDGGPDKFMVIADFDYTLTKSKTDTGDQRDITYDVFATPITNRSPSCGQ' A
#
# COMPACT_ATOMS: atom_id res chain seq x y z
N MET A 1 -15.63 -10.23 -12.79
CA MET A 1 -14.35 -10.61 -12.14
C MET A 1 -13.30 -11.02 -13.15
N ASP A 2 -13.69 -11.37 -14.37
CA ASP A 2 -12.78 -11.83 -15.44
C ASP A 2 -11.63 -10.87 -15.76
N TYR A 3 -11.81 -9.56 -15.57
CA TYR A 3 -10.72 -8.60 -15.77
C TYR A 3 -9.57 -8.78 -14.76
N LEU A 4 -9.84 -9.13 -13.50
CA LEU A 4 -8.81 -9.42 -12.50
C LEU A 4 -8.09 -10.73 -12.79
N LYS A 5 -8.77 -11.69 -13.41
CA LYS A 5 -8.22 -12.99 -13.77
C LYS A 5 -7.20 -12.91 -14.90
N ASN A 6 -7.35 -11.92 -15.78
CA ASN A 6 -6.50 -11.73 -16.95
C ASN A 6 -5.44 -10.62 -16.76
N ASP A 7 -5.39 -9.98 -15.60
CA ASP A 7 -4.38 -8.96 -15.30
C ASP A 7 -3.06 -9.62 -14.88
N SER A 8 -1.98 -9.33 -15.60
CA SER A 8 -0.66 -9.93 -15.37
C SER A 8 -0.01 -9.53 -14.04
N LYS A 9 -0.54 -8.50 -13.36
CA LYS A 9 -0.09 -8.05 -12.04
C LYS A 9 -0.89 -8.68 -10.90
N VAL A 10 -1.93 -9.45 -11.21
CA VAL A 10 -2.81 -10.07 -10.23
C VAL A 10 -2.54 -11.56 -10.15
N CYS A 11 -2.25 -12.05 -8.94
CA CYS A 11 -2.08 -13.47 -8.67
C CYS A 11 -3.09 -13.90 -7.61
N ILE A 12 -3.97 -14.85 -7.97
CA ILE A 12 -5.02 -15.37 -7.08
C ILE A 12 -4.71 -16.84 -6.78
N GLY A 13 -4.42 -17.15 -5.51
CA GLY A 13 -4.07 -18.53 -5.11
C GLY A 13 -5.24 -19.51 -5.17
N ASN A 14 -6.43 -19.09 -4.75
CA ASN A 14 -7.66 -19.87 -4.84
C ASN A 14 -8.81 -18.98 -5.33
N TYR A 15 -9.23 -19.21 -6.57
CA TYR A 15 -10.21 -18.37 -7.25
C TYR A 15 -11.61 -18.51 -6.64
N ASP A 16 -12.05 -19.73 -6.33
CA ASP A 16 -13.39 -19.99 -5.78
C ASP A 16 -13.56 -19.32 -4.40
N SER A 17 -12.52 -19.39 -3.55
CA SER A 17 -12.51 -18.72 -2.25
C SER A 17 -12.53 -17.19 -2.40
N PHE A 18 -11.78 -16.66 -3.37
CA PHE A 18 -11.78 -15.23 -3.67
C PHE A 18 -13.18 -14.76 -4.10
N GLU A 19 -13.79 -15.44 -5.08
CA GLU A 19 -15.11 -15.09 -5.60
C GLU A 19 -16.19 -15.16 -4.52
N HIS A 20 -16.16 -16.21 -3.68
CA HIS A 20 -17.07 -16.36 -2.56
C HIS A 20 -16.96 -15.19 -1.56
N LYS A 21 -15.74 -14.78 -1.21
CA LYS A 21 -15.50 -13.66 -0.27
C LYS A 21 -15.95 -12.33 -0.86
N ILE A 22 -15.66 -12.06 -2.13
CA ILE A 22 -16.11 -10.82 -2.78
C ILE A 22 -17.63 -10.77 -2.85
N LYS A 23 -18.30 -11.88 -3.21
CA LYS A 23 -19.76 -11.94 -3.19
C LYS A 23 -20.32 -11.64 -1.80
N HIS A 24 -19.73 -12.22 -0.76
CA HIS A 24 -20.13 -11.95 0.62
C HIS A 24 -20.05 -10.46 0.99
N PHE A 25 -18.99 -9.75 0.58
CA PHE A 25 -18.88 -8.31 0.80
C PHE A 25 -19.93 -7.51 0.04
N MET A 26 -20.21 -7.88 -1.22
CA MET A 26 -21.23 -7.21 -2.04
C MET A 26 -22.65 -7.40 -1.46
N ASP A 27 -22.97 -8.62 -1.01
CA ASP A 27 -24.28 -8.95 -0.41
C ASP A 27 -24.48 -8.28 0.96
N GLY A 28 -23.38 -7.98 1.68
CA GLY A 28 -23.39 -7.35 2.99
C GLY A 28 -23.74 -5.86 2.98
N GLY A 29 -23.54 -5.17 1.85
CA GLY A 29 -23.73 -3.72 1.71
C GLY A 29 -22.63 -2.90 2.40
N PRO A 30 -22.58 -1.58 2.14
CA PRO A 30 -21.50 -0.70 2.61
C PRO A 30 -21.46 -0.55 4.14
N ASP A 31 -22.60 -0.65 4.81
CA ASP A 31 -22.70 -0.49 6.27
C ASP A 31 -21.94 -1.58 7.05
N LYS A 32 -21.65 -2.71 6.40
CA LYS A 32 -20.90 -3.84 6.97
C LYS A 32 -19.49 -3.94 6.39
N PHE A 33 -19.08 -2.99 5.56
CA PHE A 33 -17.80 -3.01 4.88
C PHE A 33 -16.82 -2.07 5.60
N MET A 34 -15.66 -2.61 5.97
CA MET A 34 -14.58 -1.85 6.59
C MET A 34 -13.28 -2.15 5.85
N VAL A 35 -12.52 -1.09 5.56
CA VAL A 35 -11.18 -1.18 4.98
C VAL A 35 -10.16 -0.91 6.06
N ILE A 36 -9.25 -1.86 6.28
CA ILE A 36 -8.05 -1.67 7.08
C ILE A 36 -6.87 -1.83 6.12
N ALA A 37 -6.05 -0.80 5.99
CA ALA A 37 -4.92 -0.78 5.08
C ALA A 37 -3.66 -0.32 5.82
N ASP A 38 -2.54 -0.93 5.49
CA ASP A 38 -1.22 -0.40 5.85
C ASP A 38 -0.94 0.88 5.04
N PHE A 39 -0.05 1.74 5.54
CA PHE A 39 0.24 3.02 4.89
C PHE A 39 1.41 2.91 3.92
N ASP A 40 2.60 2.59 4.44
CA ASP A 40 3.83 2.58 3.66
C ASP A 40 3.80 1.47 2.60
N TYR A 41 4.13 1.81 1.35
CA TYR A 41 4.17 0.92 0.19
C TYR A 41 2.85 0.25 -0.22
N THR A 42 1.77 0.48 0.54
CA THR A 42 0.42 0.03 0.23
C THR A 42 -0.42 1.20 -0.27
N LEU A 43 -0.57 2.27 0.53
CA LEU A 43 -1.21 3.51 0.10
C LEU A 43 -0.20 4.48 -0.54
N THR A 44 1.04 4.49 -0.04
CA THR A 44 2.14 5.18 -0.69
C THR A 44 2.76 4.30 -1.77
N LYS A 45 3.33 4.91 -2.82
CA LYS A 45 4.02 4.15 -3.88
C LYS A 45 5.21 3.39 -3.27
N SER A 46 5.43 2.15 -3.68
CA SER A 46 6.64 1.40 -3.32
C SER A 46 7.90 1.90 -4.03
N LYS A 47 7.73 2.49 -5.22
CA LYS A 47 8.82 3.02 -6.04
C LYS A 47 8.58 4.47 -6.48
N THR A 48 9.67 5.21 -6.67
CA THR A 48 9.67 6.51 -7.31
C THR A 48 9.38 6.37 -8.80
N ASP A 49 9.11 7.49 -9.47
CA ASP A 49 8.93 7.48 -10.93
C ASP A 49 10.25 7.20 -11.66
N THR A 50 11.40 7.33 -10.99
CA THR A 50 12.74 6.92 -11.46
C THR A 50 13.06 5.44 -11.20
N GLY A 51 12.23 4.74 -10.43
CA GLY A 51 12.37 3.31 -10.15
C GLY A 51 13.05 2.96 -8.81
N ASP A 52 13.51 3.96 -8.07
CA ASP A 52 14.11 3.82 -6.73
C ASP A 52 13.07 3.44 -5.69
N GLN A 53 13.49 2.82 -4.58
CA GLN A 53 12.61 2.56 -3.45
C GLN A 53 12.15 3.90 -2.84
N ARG A 54 10.86 4.02 -2.50
CA ARG A 54 10.35 5.21 -1.79
C ARG A 54 10.75 5.17 -0.32
N ASP A 55 10.89 6.34 0.29
CA ASP A 55 11.07 6.47 1.74
C ASP A 55 9.82 5.97 2.47
N ILE A 56 10.01 5.31 3.62
CA ILE A 56 8.91 5.04 4.56
C ILE A 56 8.62 6.28 5.39
N THR A 57 7.46 6.29 6.07
CA THR A 57 7.03 7.38 6.93
C THR A 57 8.12 7.82 7.92
N TYR A 58 8.84 6.85 8.52
CA TYR A 58 9.93 7.15 9.44
C TYR A 58 11.07 7.95 8.77
N ASP A 59 11.51 7.54 7.59
CA ASP A 59 12.65 8.15 6.88
C ASP A 59 12.38 9.60 6.51
N VAL A 60 11.12 9.91 6.15
CA VAL A 60 10.67 11.29 5.87
C VAL A 60 10.87 12.20 7.08
N PHE A 61 10.62 11.70 8.29
CA PHE A 61 10.80 12.49 9.52
C PHE A 61 12.24 12.49 10.04
N ALA A 62 13.00 11.42 9.82
CA ALA A 62 14.38 11.30 10.31
C ALA A 62 15.39 12.10 9.46
N THR A 63 15.18 12.17 8.13
CA THR A 63 16.12 12.81 7.20
C THR A 63 16.36 14.32 7.45
N PRO A 64 15.36 15.13 7.83
CA PRO A 64 15.59 16.53 8.18
C PRO A 64 16.37 16.72 9.49
N ILE A 65 16.30 15.76 10.42
CA ILE A 65 16.95 15.83 11.74
C ILE A 65 18.46 15.60 11.60
N THR A 66 18.89 14.73 10.70
CA THR A 66 20.32 14.50 10.41
C THR A 66 20.97 15.65 9.65
N ASN A 67 20.20 16.39 8.83
CA ASN A 67 20.70 17.51 8.04
C ASN A 67 20.72 18.87 8.77
N ARG A 68 20.25 18.93 10.02
CA ARG A 68 20.20 20.15 10.85
C ARG A 68 20.90 20.00 12.21
N SER A 69 22.10 19.43 12.24
CA SER A 69 23.05 19.88 13.27
C SER A 69 23.77 21.11 12.71
N PRO A 70 23.40 22.35 13.08
CA PRO A 70 24.36 23.43 12.97
C PRO A 70 25.52 23.00 13.86
N SER A 71 26.69 22.77 13.26
CA SER A 71 27.93 22.78 14.01
C SER A 71 27.91 24.08 14.81
N CYS A 72 27.71 24.00 16.13
CA CYS A 72 28.04 25.10 17.01
C CYS A 72 29.49 25.45 16.69
N GLY A 73 29.69 26.66 16.16
CA GLY A 73 30.97 27.10 15.63
C GLY A 73 32.10 26.84 16.63
N GLN A 74 33.19 26.29 16.12
CA GLN A 74 34.51 26.49 16.70
C GLN A 74 35.18 27.66 15.98
#